data_AF-A0A088TP31-F1
#
_entry.id   AF-A0A088TP31-F1
#
_cell.length_a   1.000
_cell.length_b   1.000
_cell.length_c   1.000
_cell.angle_alpha   90.00
_cell.angle_beta   90.00
_cell.angle_gamma   90.00
#
_symmetry.space_group_name_H-M   'P 1'
#
loop_
_entity.id
_entity.type
_entity.pdbx_description
1 polymer ?
#
loop_
_entity_poly.entity_id
_entity_poly.type
_entity_poly.pdbx_seq_one_letter_code
_entity_poly.pdbx_strand_id
1 'polypeptide(L)'
;MKKFYSVIGSVLGFIIILLYALKNVQALVGFTFEGMDEIFGYFNLVQQYLIYALAGIAGLELVSGKKLIAAIFFIILAFVVVSTFFPDVLNNII
;
A
#
# COMPACT_ATOMS: atom_id res chain seq x y z
N MET A 1 2.99 22.21 -1.84
CA MET A 1 2.86 20.78 -2.22
C MET A 1 3.52 19.83 -1.22
N LYS A 2 4.77 20.03 -0.78
CA LYS A 2 5.42 19.17 0.25
C LYS A 2 4.57 18.96 1.51
N LYS A 3 3.94 20.03 2.02
CA LYS A 3 3.08 19.96 3.22
C LYS A 3 1.84 19.07 3.04
N PHE A 4 1.29 18.96 1.83
CA PHE A 4 0.12 18.14 1.53
C PHE A 4 0.49 16.65 1.44
N TYR A 5 1.56 16.34 0.69
CA TYR A 5 2.09 14.97 0.60
C TYR A 5 2.57 14.44 1.95
N SER A 6 3.21 15.30 2.75
CA SER A 6 3.61 14.97 4.12
C SER A 6 2.39 14.65 5.01
N VAL A 7 1.32 15.45 4.97
CA VAL A 7 0.10 15.18 5.75
C VAL A 7 -0.57 13.88 5.32
N ILE A 8 -0.72 13.63 4.01
CA ILE A 8 -1.32 12.38 3.54
C ILE A 8 -0.43 11.18 3.91
N GLY A 9 0.89 11.29 3.74
CA GLY A 9 1.82 10.24 4.14
C GLY A 9 1.73 9.92 5.64
N SER A 10 1.62 10.94 6.50
CA SER A 10 1.42 10.74 7.93
C SER A 10 0.09 10.05 8.27
N VAL A 11 -1.00 10.43 7.60
CA VAL A 11 -2.31 9.79 7.80
C VAL A 11 -2.29 8.34 7.34
N LEU A 12 -1.73 8.05 6.16
CA LEU A 12 -1.60 6.68 5.65
C LEU A 12 -0.73 5.82 6.57
N GLY A 13 0.42 6.34 7.00
CA GLY A 13 1.30 5.65 7.94
C GLY A 13 0.62 5.33 9.26
N PHE A 14 -0.16 6.28 9.79
CA PHE A 14 -0.93 6.07 11.02
C PHE A 14 -1.97 4.96 10.86
N ILE A 15 -2.74 4.95 9.76
CA ILE A 15 -3.73 3.91 9.48
C ILE A 15 -3.05 2.54 9.33
N ILE A 16 -1.92 2.46 8.60
CA ILE A 16 -1.16 1.20 8.44
C ILE A 16 -0.73 0.64 9.80
N ILE A 17 -0.20 1.49 10.69
CA ILE A 17 0.21 1.08 12.03
C ILE A 17 -0.98 0.57 12.84
N LEU A 18 -2.13 1.24 12.76
CA LEU A 18 -3.36 0.77 13.44
C LEU A 18 -3.80 -0.60 12.92
N LEU A 19 -3.78 -0.83 11.60
CA LEU A 19 -4.14 -2.12 11.02
C LEU A 19 -3.17 -3.23 11.48
N TYR A 20 -1.87 -2.94 11.52
CA TYR A 20 -0.87 -3.86 12.07
C TYR A 20 -1.10 -4.14 13.55
N ALA A 21 -1.40 -3.10 14.36
CA ALA A 21 -1.65 -3.27 15.78
C ALA A 21 -2.86 -4.18 16.01
N LEU A 22 -3.97 -3.98 15.28
CA LEU A 22 -5.16 -4.83 15.35
C LEU A 22 -4.86 -6.28 14.98
N LYS A 23 -4.10 -6.51 13.90
CA LYS A 23 -3.69 -7.85 13.47
C LYS A 23 -2.81 -8.55 14.51
N ASN A 24 -1.86 -7.83 15.10
CA ASN A 24 -0.99 -8.38 16.14
C ASN A 24 -1.76 -8.66 17.44
N VAL A 25 -2.66 -7.78 17.84
CA VAL A 25 -3.53 -7.99 19.01
C VAL A 25 -4.41 -9.23 18.80
N GLN A 26 -4.99 -9.41 17.61
CA GLN A 26 -5.75 -10.62 17.32
C GLN A 26 -4.89 -11.89 17.36
N ALA A 27 -3.68 -11.85 16.79
CA ALA A 27 -2.75 -12.97 16.83
C ALA A 27 -2.30 -13.33 18.26
N LEU A 28 -2.19 -12.33 19.15
CA LEU A 28 -1.77 -12.52 20.55
C LEU A 28 -2.89 -12.95 21.48
N VAL A 29 -4.09 -12.39 21.30
CA VAL A 29 -5.26 -12.63 22.17
C VAL A 29 -6.07 -13.85 21.68
N GLY A 30 -5.87 -14.26 20.43
CA GLY A 30 -6.48 -15.48 19.87
C GLY A 30 -8.00 -15.42 19.76
N PHE A 31 -8.60 -14.22 19.76
CA PHE A 31 -10.04 -14.09 19.59
C PHE A 31 -10.43 -14.49 18.16
N THR A 32 -11.42 -15.37 18.03
CA THR A 32 -11.94 -15.82 16.74
C THR A 32 -13.47 -15.76 16.74
N PHE A 33 -14.06 -15.41 15.59
CA PHE A 33 -15.50 -15.45 15.37
C PHE A 33 -15.81 -15.84 13.92
N GLU A 34 -17.04 -16.25 13.66
CA GLU A 34 -17.48 -16.69 12.34
C GLU A 34 -17.37 -15.54 11.31
N GLY A 35 -16.75 -15.79 10.16
CA GLY A 35 -16.49 -14.77 9.13
C GLY A 35 -15.25 -13.88 9.38
N MET A 36 -14.51 -14.10 10.47
CA MET A 36 -13.32 -13.32 10.79
C MET A 36 -12.19 -13.46 9.75
N ASP A 37 -12.03 -14.63 9.12
CA ASP A 37 -11.02 -14.87 8.09
C ASP A 37 -11.25 -14.02 6.84
N GLU A 38 -12.51 -13.85 6.43
CA GLU A 38 -12.89 -12.97 5.32
C GLU A 38 -12.58 -11.51 5.66
N ILE A 39 -12.93 -11.08 6.88
CA ILE A 39 -12.63 -9.72 7.37
C ILE A 39 -11.12 -9.48 7.38
N PHE A 40 -10.32 -10.45 7.86
CA PHE A 40 -8.86 -10.36 7.81
C PHE A 40 -8.31 -10.35 6.38
N GLY A 41 -8.94 -11.08 5.46
CA GLY A 41 -8.66 -11.03 4.03
C GLY A 41 -8.79 -9.60 3.49
N TYR A 42 -9.94 -8.95 3.71
CA TYR A 42 -10.13 -7.55 3.33
C TYR A 42 -9.18 -6.60 4.06
N PHE A 43 -8.91 -6.83 5.35
CA PHE A 43 -7.97 -6.04 6.13
C PHE A 43 -6.57 -6.06 5.54
N ASN A 44 -6.08 -7.24 5.16
CA ASN A 44 -4.77 -7.40 4.54
C ASN A 44 -4.70 -6.71 3.17
N LEU A 45 -5.77 -6.81 2.37
CA LEU A 45 -5.86 -6.11 1.09
C LEU A 45 -5.82 -4.59 1.27
N VAL A 46 -6.64 -4.04 2.18
CA VAL A 46 -6.65 -2.61 2.50
C VAL A 46 -5.27 -2.15 2.97
N GLN A 47 -4.64 -2.92 3.85
CA GLN A 47 -3.29 -2.63 4.34
C GLN A 47 -2.26 -2.61 3.19
N GLN A 48 -2.33 -3.56 2.27
CA GLN A 48 -1.46 -3.63 1.10
C GLN A 48 -1.65 -2.39 0.18
N TYR A 49 -2.90 -2.00 -0.09
CA TYR A 49 -3.20 -0.78 -0.87
C TYR A 49 -2.65 0.49 -0.19
N LEU A 50 -2.82 0.62 1.13
CA LEU A 50 -2.31 1.77 1.87
C LEU A 50 -0.78 1.86 1.82
N ILE A 51 -0.08 0.71 1.88
CA ILE A 51 1.37 0.65 1.73
C ILE A 51 1.80 1.11 0.34
N TYR A 52 1.12 0.67 -0.73
CA TYR A 52 1.44 1.15 -2.08
C TYR A 52 1.15 2.64 -2.26
N ALA A 53 0.06 3.15 -1.68
CA ALA A 53 -0.24 4.59 -1.69
C ALA A 53 0.86 5.39 -0.96
N LEU A 54 1.30 4.93 0.21
CA LEU A 54 2.39 5.56 0.95
C LEU A 54 3.71 5.51 0.18
N ALA A 55 4.05 4.37 -0.43
CA ALA A 55 5.24 4.23 -1.28
C ALA A 55 5.19 5.18 -2.49
N GLY A 56 4.03 5.30 -3.14
CA GLY A 56 3.80 6.26 -4.22
C GLY A 56 4.05 7.71 -3.80
N ILE A 57 3.52 8.11 -2.64
CA ILE A 57 3.69 9.47 -2.10
C ILE A 57 5.14 9.73 -1.67
N ALA A 58 5.78 8.78 -0.98
CA ALA A 58 7.17 8.90 -0.57
C ALA A 58 8.12 8.97 -1.78
N GLY A 59 7.89 8.14 -2.80
CA GLY A 59 8.67 8.19 -4.03
C GLY A 59 8.48 9.49 -4.79
N LEU A 60 7.24 9.99 -4.90
CA LEU A 60 6.92 11.31 -5.46
C LEU A 60 7.68 12.46 -4.78
N GLU A 61 7.81 12.41 -3.45
CA GLU A 61 8.58 13.39 -2.70
C GLU A 61 10.09 13.26 -2.95
N LEU A 62 10.60 12.03 -3.02
CA LEU A 62 12.02 11.71 -3.22
C LEU A 62 12.51 12.06 -4.64
N VAL A 63 11.65 11.92 -5.65
CA VAL A 63 11.95 12.29 -7.04
C VAL A 63 11.56 13.73 -7.38
N SER A 64 11.01 14.50 -6.42
CA SER A 64 10.67 15.91 -6.64
C SER A 64 11.94 16.72 -6.95
N GLY A 65 12.08 17.09 -8.23
CA GLY A 65 13.24 17.84 -8.76
C GLY A 65 14.13 17.08 -9.75
N LYS A 66 13.98 15.74 -9.89
CA LYS A 66 14.77 14.92 -10.83
C LYS A 66 13.86 14.17 -11.81
N LYS A 67 13.57 14.78 -12.95
CA LYS A 67 12.59 14.30 -13.96
C LYS A 67 12.83 12.85 -14.43
N LEU A 68 14.08 12.44 -14.62
CA LEU A 68 14.42 11.09 -15.08
C LEU A 68 14.13 10.02 -14.00
N ILE A 69 14.50 10.30 -12.74
CA ILE A 69 14.28 9.37 -11.63
C ILE A 69 12.78 9.26 -11.33
N ALA A 70 12.03 10.36 -11.46
CA ALA A 70 10.58 10.35 -11.35
C ALA A 70 9.93 9.42 -12.38
N ALA A 71 10.34 9.51 -13.65
CA ALA A 71 9.81 8.67 -14.72
C ALA A 71 10.07 7.18 -14.46
N ILE A 72 11.30 6.82 -14.07
CA ILE A 72 11.66 5.44 -13.72
C ILE A 72 10.85 4.94 -12.53
N PHE A 73 10.72 5.75 -11.49
CA PHE A 73 9.92 5.42 -10.31
C PHE A 73 8.46 5.12 -10.68
N PHE A 74 7.85 5.97 -11.53
CA PHE A 74 6.47 5.76 -11.97
C PHE A 74 6.29 4.50 -12.82
N ILE A 75 7.26 4.17 -13.67
CA ILE A 75 7.22 2.93 -14.47
C ILE A 75 7.26 1.71 -13.54
N ILE A 76 8.14 1.71 -12.55
CA ILE A 76 8.25 0.61 -11.58
C ILE A 76 6.97 0.53 -10.73
N LEU A 77 6.46 1.66 -10.25
CA LEU A 77 5.22 1.71 -9.48
C LEU A 77 4.03 1.17 -10.30
N ALA A 78 3.92 1.59 -11.56
CA ALA A 78 2.87 1.10 -12.47
C ALA A 78 3.00 -0.41 -12.71
N PHE A 79 4.22 -0.92 -12.93
CA PHE A 79 4.45 -2.35 -13.07
C PHE A 79 4.05 -3.14 -11.81
N VAL A 80 4.41 -2.64 -10.61
CA VAL A 80 4.03 -3.28 -9.34
C VAL A 80 2.51 -3.28 -9.16
N VAL A 81 1.84 -2.17 -9.46
CA VAL A 81 0.37 -2.06 -9.37
C VAL A 81 -0.30 -3.00 -10.37
N VAL A 82 0.11 -3.01 -11.64
CA VAL A 82 -0.47 -3.88 -12.67
C VAL A 82 -0.22 -5.35 -12.35
N SER A 83 1.00 -5.72 -11.97
CA SER A 83 1.32 -7.12 -11.63
C SER A 83 0.61 -7.62 -10.38
N THR A 84 0.35 -6.75 -9.41
CA THR A 84 -0.32 -7.13 -8.17
C THR A 84 -1.84 -7.20 -8.33
N PHE A 85 -2.46 -6.26 -9.06
CA PHE A 85 -3.92 -6.12 -9.11
C PHE A 85 -4.56 -6.61 -10.40
N PHE A 86 -3.79 -6.73 -11.48
CA PHE A 86 -4.26 -7.17 -12.79
C PHE A 86 -3.33 -8.27 -13.34
N PRO A 87 -3.13 -9.39 -12.62
CA PRO A 87 -2.22 -10.45 -13.05
C PRO A 87 -2.62 -11.02 -14.42
N ASP A 88 -3.91 -11.04 -14.74
CA ASP A 88 -4.44 -11.50 -16.03
C ASP A 88 -4.00 -10.62 -17.21
N VAL A 89 -3.71 -9.33 -16.97
CA VAL A 89 -3.18 -8.43 -18.00
C VAL A 89 -1.76 -8.85 -18.39
N LEU A 90 -0.95 -9.31 -17.43
CA LEU A 90 0.40 -9.83 -17.72
C LEU A 90 0.35 -11.20 -18.39
N ASN A 91 -0.56 -12.07 -17.97
CA ASN A 91 -0.72 -13.40 -18.55
C ASN A 91 -1.17 -13.39 -20.01
N ASN A 92 -1.71 -12.28 -20.51
CA ASN A 92 -2.07 -12.10 -21.92
C ASN A 92 -0.96 -11.45 -22.76
N ILE A 93 0.11 -10.95 -22.13
CA ILE A 93 1.23 -10.24 -22.79
C ILE A 93 2.47 -11.14 -22.90
N ILE A 94 2.64 -12.09 -21.95
CA ILE A 94 3.67 -13.14 -21.95
C ILE A 94 3.15 -14.36 -22.70
#